data_AF-A0A431MQ71-F1
#
_entry.id   AF-A0A431MQ71-F1
#
_cell.length_a   1.000
_cell.length_b   1.000
_cell.length_c   1.000
_cell.angle_alpha   90.00
_cell.angle_beta   90.00
_cell.angle_gamma   90.00
#
_symmetry.space_group_name_H-M   'P 1'
#
loop_
_entity.id
_entity.type
_entity.pdbx_description
1 polymer ?
#
loop_
_entity_poly.entity_id
_entity_poly.type
_entity_poly.pdbx_seq_one_letter_code
_entity_poly.pdbx_strand_id
1 'polypeptide(L)'
;MKATFIGIAILIATATTAFGQNSELKKEQIQSIQKLINVFKTKNKTKIADLISYPLRREYPLKDVKDKNDFIQRFDDIFDKEFVEHVAKSKMNDWSEVGWRGIMLDDGALWIDDEAKIITVNYQSAKEKKLLANAVQADKNQLPKSLQDFEKPVYLIFTKNYKIRIDETKEGIYRYAAWKIKSVKSDPEIIIENGVLEFQGSGGNHTITFNNNGYTYIVSINELGTVDTPDATLEVSKQDKTILTEDGKIKRN
;
A
#
# COMPACT_ATOMS: atom_id res chain seq x y z
N MET A 1 -4.24 -59.94 -24.48
CA MET A 1 -3.80 -59.27 -23.24
C MET A 1 -4.21 -57.82 -23.31
N LYS A 2 -5.22 -57.41 -22.53
CA LYS A 2 -5.62 -56.00 -22.38
C LYS A 2 -5.10 -55.56 -21.01
N ALA A 3 -4.10 -54.69 -20.98
CA ALA A 3 -3.60 -54.11 -19.74
C ALA A 3 -4.38 -52.81 -19.49
N THR A 4 -5.31 -52.86 -18.54
CA THR A 4 -6.06 -51.70 -18.07
C THR A 4 -5.17 -50.91 -17.12
N PHE A 5 -4.70 -49.73 -17.53
CA PHE A 5 -3.98 -48.82 -16.63
C PHE A 5 -5.01 -48.09 -15.74
N ILE A 6 -5.00 -48.41 -14.45
CA ILE A 6 -5.71 -47.64 -13.42
C ILE A 6 -4.79 -46.51 -12.98
N GLY A 7 -5.02 -45.31 -13.49
CA GLY A 7 -4.36 -44.10 -13.00
C GLY A 7 -5.00 -43.65 -11.70
N ILE A 8 -4.29 -43.83 -10.58
CA ILE A 8 -4.66 -43.23 -9.29
C ILE A 8 -4.28 -41.76 -9.36
N ALA A 9 -5.27 -40.88 -9.52
CA ALA A 9 -5.10 -39.45 -9.35
C ALA A 9 -5.00 -39.14 -7.85
N ILE A 10 -3.78 -38.91 -7.36
CA ILE A 10 -3.55 -38.40 -6.01
C ILE A 10 -3.85 -36.90 -6.05
N LEU A 11 -5.03 -36.54 -5.54
CA LEU A 11 -5.42 -35.16 -5.32
C LEU A 11 -4.67 -34.64 -4.09
N ILE A 12 -3.54 -33.97 -4.29
CA ILE A 12 -2.82 -33.27 -3.21
C ILE A 12 -3.54 -31.94 -2.99
N ALA A 13 -4.50 -31.94 -2.06
CA ALA A 13 -5.07 -30.71 -1.53
C ALA A 13 -4.03 -30.05 -0.60
N THR A 14 -3.29 -29.07 -1.09
CA THR A 14 -2.47 -28.22 -0.22
C THR A 14 -3.38 -27.24 0.50
N ALA A 15 -3.78 -27.59 1.71
CA ALA A 15 -4.37 -26.64 2.64
C ALA A 15 -3.32 -25.58 2.98
N THR A 16 -3.46 -24.38 2.43
CA THR A 16 -2.68 -23.22 2.88
C THR A 16 -3.25 -22.78 4.22
N THR A 17 -2.71 -23.31 5.31
CA THR A 17 -2.91 -22.73 6.64
C THR A 17 -2.21 -21.37 6.65
N ALA A 18 -2.98 -20.30 6.51
CA ALA A 18 -2.51 -18.97 6.89
C ALA A 18 -2.18 -19.03 8.38
N PHE A 19 -0.89 -19.10 8.71
CA PHE A 19 -0.40 -18.94 10.07
C PHE A 19 -0.58 -17.48 10.49
N GLY A 20 -1.79 -17.12 10.92
CA GLY A 20 -1.97 -16.03 11.87
C GLY A 20 -1.36 -16.48 13.19
N GLN A 21 -0.15 -16.00 13.51
CA GLN A 21 0.38 -16.15 14.86
C GLN A 21 -0.44 -15.21 15.77
N ASN A 22 -1.55 -15.70 16.33
CA ASN A 22 -2.14 -15.08 17.51
C ASN A 22 -1.23 -15.39 18.70
N SER A 23 -0.10 -14.69 18.80
CA SER A 23 0.66 -14.63 20.05
C SER A 23 -0.11 -13.77 21.04
N GLU A 24 -0.16 -14.24 22.29
CA GLU A 24 -0.67 -13.44 23.39
C GLU A 24 0.19 -12.18 23.53
N LEU A 25 -0.44 -11.01 23.67
CA LEU A 25 0.25 -9.73 23.77
C LEU A 25 1.23 -9.72 24.95
N LYS A 26 2.48 -9.32 24.69
CA LYS A 26 3.51 -9.19 25.74
C LYS A 26 3.17 -8.05 26.69
N LYS A 27 3.75 -8.08 27.89
CA LYS A 27 3.51 -7.06 28.92
C LYS A 27 3.86 -5.65 28.44
N GLU A 28 4.96 -5.49 27.71
CA GLU A 28 5.41 -4.22 27.16
C GLU A 28 4.43 -3.70 26.10
N GLN A 29 3.90 -4.59 25.27
CA GLN A 29 2.92 -4.27 24.23
C GLN A 29 1.59 -3.82 24.86
N ILE A 30 1.14 -4.51 25.91
CA ILE A 30 -0.02 -4.10 26.71
C ILE A 30 0.17 -2.69 27.28
N GLN A 31 1.36 -2.37 27.80
CA GLN A 31 1.67 -1.03 28.31
C GLN A 31 1.65 0.04 27.20
N SER A 32 2.18 -0.28 26.02
CA SER A 32 2.18 0.61 24.86
C SER A 32 0.77 0.89 24.35
N ILE A 33 -0.08 -0.14 24.25
CA ILE A 33 -1.50 0.00 23.93
C ILE A 33 -2.22 0.87 24.97
N GLN A 34 -2.00 0.63 26.27
CA GLN A 34 -2.61 1.43 27.34
C GLN A 34 -2.17 2.89 27.28
N LYS A 35 -0.89 3.16 27.02
CA LYS A 35 -0.34 4.52 26.84
C LYS A 35 -1.05 5.23 25.69
N LEU A 36 -1.17 4.59 24.53
CA LEU A 36 -1.88 5.12 23.37
C LEU A 36 -3.35 5.44 23.72
N ILE A 37 -4.10 4.46 24.24
CA ILE A 37 -5.51 4.62 24.62
C ILE A 37 -5.70 5.79 25.58
N ASN A 38 -4.84 5.90 26.60
CA ASN A 38 -4.91 6.99 27.58
C ASN A 38 -4.66 8.36 26.94
N VAL A 39 -3.75 8.46 25.96
CA VAL A 39 -3.56 9.70 25.20
C VAL A 39 -4.82 10.04 24.38
N PHE A 40 -5.42 9.06 23.70
CA PHE A 40 -6.66 9.27 22.93
C PHE A 40 -7.86 9.67 23.81
N LYS A 41 -7.97 9.14 25.03
CA LYS A 41 -8.99 9.57 26.01
C LYS A 41 -8.91 11.05 26.37
N THR A 42 -7.72 11.66 26.31
CA THR A 42 -7.58 13.10 26.53
C THR A 42 -8.15 13.96 25.41
N LYS A 43 -8.38 13.37 24.23
CA LYS A 43 -8.79 14.07 22.98
C LYS A 43 -7.87 15.25 22.61
N ASN A 44 -6.65 15.27 23.14
CA ASN A 44 -5.69 16.33 22.91
C ASN A 44 -4.90 16.04 21.63
N LYS A 45 -5.23 16.78 20.56
CA LYS A 45 -4.62 16.65 19.23
C LYS A 45 -3.10 16.70 19.26
N THR A 46 -2.52 17.61 20.06
CA THR A 46 -1.07 17.76 20.19
C THR A 46 -0.42 16.52 20.78
N LYS A 47 -1.02 15.95 21.84
CA LYS A 47 -0.50 14.71 22.47
C LYS A 47 -0.63 13.50 21.55
N ILE A 48 -1.72 13.40 20.79
CA ILE A 48 -1.88 12.34 19.78
C ILE A 48 -0.83 12.52 18.68
N ALA A 49 -0.62 13.75 18.23
CA ALA A 49 0.37 14.08 17.20
C ALA A 49 1.81 13.72 17.60
N ASP A 50 2.13 13.72 18.91
CA ASP A 50 3.41 13.28 19.46
C ASP A 50 3.64 11.76 19.38
N LEU A 51 2.56 10.98 19.17
CA LEU A 51 2.65 9.54 18.99
C LEU A 51 2.82 9.14 17.52
N ILE A 52 2.68 10.05 16.56
CA ILE A 52 2.83 9.69 15.14
C ILE A 52 4.32 9.51 14.79
N SER A 53 4.63 8.45 14.03
CA SER A 53 5.88 8.31 13.29
C SER A 53 5.74 9.04 11.96
N TYR A 54 6.52 10.10 11.75
CA TYR A 54 6.47 10.90 10.53
C TYR A 54 7.56 10.50 9.53
N PRO A 55 7.29 10.62 8.22
CA PRO A 55 6.03 11.05 7.61
C PRO A 55 4.92 9.98 7.71
N LEU A 56 3.68 10.40 7.94
CA LEU A 56 2.53 9.50 7.94
C LEU A 56 1.94 9.41 6.53
N ARG A 57 2.04 8.22 5.94
CA ARG A 57 1.60 7.95 4.56
C ARG A 57 0.08 8.03 4.41
N ARG A 58 -0.37 8.68 3.33
CA ARG A 58 -1.79 8.68 2.91
C ARG A 58 -1.94 8.08 1.51
N GLU A 59 -3.16 7.72 1.15
CA GLU A 59 -3.45 7.13 -0.16
C GLU A 59 -3.21 8.14 -1.29
N TYR A 60 -2.50 7.70 -2.33
CA TYR A 60 -2.23 8.53 -3.50
C TYR A 60 -3.56 8.90 -4.20
N PRO A 61 -3.77 10.16 -4.63
CA PRO A 61 -2.80 11.24 -4.74
C PRO A 61 -2.82 12.25 -3.58
N LEU A 62 -3.36 11.90 -2.41
CA LEU A 62 -3.22 12.76 -1.23
C LEU A 62 -1.74 12.92 -0.86
N LYS A 63 -1.43 14.04 -0.22
CA LYS A 63 -0.09 14.30 0.30
C LYS A 63 0.15 13.52 1.58
N ASP A 64 1.36 13.01 1.73
CA ASP A 64 1.80 12.46 3.00
C ASP A 64 1.84 13.57 4.05
N VAL A 65 1.58 13.21 5.30
CA VAL A 65 1.69 14.14 6.42
C VAL A 65 3.15 14.20 6.85
N LYS A 66 3.79 15.35 6.63
CA LYS A 66 5.24 15.45 6.71
C LYS A 66 5.77 15.49 8.13
N ASP A 67 5.04 16.17 9.01
CA ASP A 67 5.45 16.43 10.38
C ASP A 67 4.24 16.70 11.29
N LYS A 68 4.55 16.97 12.56
CA LYS A 68 3.56 17.25 13.61
C LYS A 68 2.65 18.44 13.30
N ASN A 69 3.18 19.51 12.71
CA ASN A 69 2.39 20.71 12.45
C ASN A 69 1.40 20.47 11.30
N ASP A 70 1.85 19.80 10.24
CA ASP A 70 1.00 19.35 9.14
C ASP A 70 -0.11 18.41 9.65
N PHE A 71 0.23 17.46 10.53
CA PHE A 71 -0.76 16.56 11.14
C PHE A 71 -1.81 17.31 11.96
N ILE A 72 -1.40 18.28 12.78
CA ILE A 72 -2.35 19.05 13.59
C ILE A 72 -3.33 19.84 12.69
N GLN A 73 -2.85 20.40 11.58
CA GLN A 73 -3.69 21.10 10.61
C GLN A 73 -4.69 20.15 9.92
N ARG A 74 -4.27 18.92 9.64
CA ARG A 74 -5.07 17.88 8.97
C ARG A 74 -5.74 16.92 9.95
N PHE A 75 -5.70 17.19 11.25
CA PHE A 75 -6.10 16.23 12.28
C PHE A 75 -7.54 15.76 12.06
N ASP A 76 -8.48 16.69 11.89
CA ASP A 76 -9.90 16.34 11.72
C ASP A 76 -10.21 15.79 10.32
N ASP A 77 -9.28 15.90 9.38
CA ASP A 77 -9.40 15.22 8.08
C ASP A 77 -9.08 13.73 8.27
N ILE A 78 -8.05 13.40 9.03
CA ILE A 78 -7.55 12.01 9.14
C ILE A 78 -8.22 11.29 10.31
N PHE A 79 -8.27 11.92 11.49
CA PHE A 79 -8.78 11.38 12.75
C PHE A 79 -10.06 12.12 13.12
N ASP A 80 -11.18 11.70 12.54
CA ASP A 80 -12.47 12.24 12.94
C ASP A 80 -12.84 11.83 14.37
N LYS A 81 -13.93 12.42 14.88
CA LYS A 81 -14.39 12.16 16.25
C LYS A 81 -14.71 10.69 16.48
N GLU A 82 -15.27 10.00 15.49
CA GLU A 82 -15.64 8.59 15.61
C GLU A 82 -14.40 7.74 15.82
N PHE A 83 -13.38 7.93 14.98
CA PHE A 83 -12.12 7.19 15.09
C PHE A 83 -11.38 7.48 16.40
N VAL A 84 -11.28 8.75 16.79
CA VAL A 84 -10.65 9.12 18.08
C VAL A 84 -11.38 8.46 19.25
N GLU A 85 -12.71 8.42 19.23
CA GLU A 85 -13.49 7.77 20.27
C GLU A 85 -13.38 6.24 20.25
N HIS A 86 -13.27 5.65 19.06
CA HIS A 86 -13.06 4.22 18.88
C HIS A 86 -11.73 3.79 19.50
N VAL A 87 -10.62 4.45 19.15
CA VAL A 87 -9.31 4.17 19.73
C VAL A 87 -9.30 4.43 21.24
N ALA A 88 -9.98 5.47 21.74
CA ALA A 88 -10.06 5.77 23.17
C ALA A 88 -10.85 4.73 23.99
N LYS A 89 -11.77 3.99 23.35
CA LYS A 89 -12.66 3.00 23.96
C LYS A 89 -12.25 1.56 23.67
N SER A 90 -11.26 1.34 22.80
CA SER A 90 -10.78 0.01 22.45
C SER A 90 -10.27 -0.74 23.68
N LYS A 91 -10.42 -2.05 23.62
CA LYS A 91 -10.05 -3.01 24.66
C LYS A 91 -8.88 -3.83 24.17
N MET A 92 -8.18 -4.49 25.09
CA MET A 92 -6.96 -5.25 24.76
C MET A 92 -7.20 -6.35 23.71
N ASN A 93 -8.40 -6.94 23.68
CA ASN A 93 -8.78 -7.98 22.71
C ASN A 93 -9.11 -7.43 21.31
N ASP A 94 -9.18 -6.10 21.15
CA ASP A 94 -9.29 -5.45 19.84
C ASP A 94 -7.91 -5.26 19.20
N TRP A 95 -6.83 -5.59 19.94
CA TRP A 95 -5.45 -5.47 19.48
C TRP A 95 -4.81 -6.84 19.26
N SER A 96 -4.00 -6.96 18.20
CA SER A 96 -3.26 -8.17 17.86
C SER A 96 -1.80 -7.86 17.52
N GLU A 97 -0.86 -8.64 18.04
CA GLU A 97 0.55 -8.60 17.62
C GLU A 97 0.69 -9.29 16.25
N VAL A 98 1.41 -8.67 15.32
CA VAL A 98 1.67 -9.22 13.99
C VAL A 98 3.18 -9.36 13.74
N GLY A 99 3.87 -9.85 14.78
CA GLY A 99 5.32 -10.01 14.82
C GLY A 99 6.05 -8.68 14.62
N TRP A 100 7.09 -8.69 13.78
CA TRP A 100 7.92 -7.51 13.52
C TRP A 100 7.18 -6.32 12.90
N ARG A 101 5.94 -6.50 12.41
CA ARG A 101 5.10 -5.43 11.84
C ARG A 101 4.52 -4.50 12.89
N GLY A 102 4.49 -4.93 14.15
CA GLY A 102 3.91 -4.18 15.26
C GLY A 102 2.56 -4.73 15.70
N ILE A 103 1.80 -3.85 16.35
CA ILE A 103 0.55 -4.15 17.03
C ILE A 103 -0.59 -3.45 16.29
N MET A 104 -1.57 -4.23 15.88
CA MET A 104 -2.69 -3.82 15.04
C MET A 104 -3.97 -3.65 15.87
N LEU A 105 -4.69 -2.55 15.67
CA LEU A 105 -6.07 -2.38 16.15
C LEU A 105 -7.06 -2.82 15.07
N ASP A 106 -8.06 -3.60 15.49
CA ASP A 106 -9.05 -4.25 14.62
C ASP A 106 -8.35 -4.98 13.46
N ASP A 107 -8.94 -4.99 12.27
CA ASP A 107 -8.34 -5.54 11.04
C ASP A 107 -7.41 -4.55 10.33
N GLY A 108 -6.62 -3.78 11.10
CA GLY A 108 -5.60 -2.90 10.52
C GLY A 108 -5.96 -1.43 10.47
N ALA A 109 -7.00 -1.00 11.19
CA ALA A 109 -7.42 0.41 11.19
C ALA A 109 -6.29 1.35 11.65
N LEU A 110 -5.51 0.91 12.65
CA LEU A 110 -4.36 1.60 13.22
C LEU A 110 -3.26 0.59 13.54
N TRP A 111 -2.00 0.96 13.32
CA TRP A 111 -0.84 0.18 13.71
C TRP A 111 0.08 1.00 14.59
N ILE A 112 0.60 0.37 15.65
CA ILE A 112 1.64 0.94 16.50
C ILE A 112 2.86 0.03 16.58
N ASP A 113 4.02 0.62 16.86
CA ASP A 113 5.20 -0.13 17.28
C ASP A 113 5.18 -0.45 18.79
N ASP A 114 6.22 -1.15 19.26
CA ASP A 114 6.38 -1.52 20.66
C ASP A 114 6.56 -0.32 21.60
N GLU A 115 6.81 0.90 21.09
CA GLU A 115 7.00 2.15 21.85
C GLU A 115 5.73 3.03 21.91
N ALA A 116 4.63 2.51 21.36
CA ALA A 116 3.34 3.17 21.16
C ALA A 116 3.36 4.29 20.11
N LYS A 117 4.32 4.28 19.17
CA LYS A 117 4.26 5.17 18.01
C LYS A 117 3.31 4.62 16.96
N ILE A 118 2.43 5.47 16.45
CA ILE A 118 1.56 5.18 15.33
C ILE A 118 2.40 5.16 14.05
N ILE A 119 2.49 3.99 13.44
CA ILE A 119 3.30 3.75 12.23
C ILE A 119 2.45 3.66 10.97
N THR A 120 1.16 3.33 11.08
CA THR A 120 0.24 3.25 9.93
C THR A 120 -1.19 3.53 10.38
N VAL A 121 -1.96 4.22 9.52
CA VAL A 121 -3.39 4.48 9.72
C VAL A 121 -4.10 4.10 8.42
N ASN A 122 -4.70 2.93 8.36
CA ASN A 122 -5.49 2.52 7.18
C ASN A 122 -6.93 3.05 7.25
N TYR A 123 -7.38 3.45 8.44
CA TYR A 123 -8.63 4.19 8.57
C TYR A 123 -8.60 5.47 7.72
N GLN A 124 -9.75 5.76 7.11
CA GLN A 124 -10.02 7.01 6.39
C GLN A 124 -11.37 7.55 6.83
N SER A 125 -11.38 8.77 7.35
CA SER A 125 -12.62 9.45 7.70
C SER A 125 -13.47 9.72 6.46
N ALA A 126 -14.76 10.02 6.66
CA ALA A 126 -15.62 10.48 5.57
C ALA A 126 -15.07 11.75 4.88
N LYS A 127 -14.40 12.63 5.64
CA LYS A 127 -13.82 13.86 5.10
C LYS A 127 -12.60 13.56 4.23
N GLU A 128 -11.72 12.67 4.67
CA GLU A 128 -10.54 12.29 3.89
C GLU A 128 -10.90 11.51 2.64
N LYS A 129 -11.89 10.60 2.70
CA LYS A 129 -12.43 9.94 1.50
C LYS A 129 -12.91 10.94 0.46
N LYS A 130 -13.57 12.02 0.89
CA LYS A 130 -14.00 13.11 -0.01
C LYS A 130 -12.81 13.89 -0.58
N LEU A 131 -11.79 14.17 0.24
CA LEU A 131 -10.55 14.82 -0.22
C LEU A 131 -9.84 13.95 -1.26
N LEU A 132 -9.74 12.64 -1.01
CA LEU A 132 -9.17 11.67 -1.94
C LEU A 132 -9.93 11.66 -3.26
N ALA A 133 -11.26 11.52 -3.23
CA ALA A 133 -12.09 11.53 -4.42
C ALA A 133 -11.91 12.81 -5.27
N ASN A 134 -11.84 13.98 -4.62
CA ASN A 134 -11.56 15.24 -5.30
C ASN A 134 -10.15 15.26 -5.92
N ALA A 135 -9.14 14.75 -5.19
CA ALA A 135 -7.76 14.70 -5.67
C ALA A 135 -7.62 13.73 -6.85
N VAL A 136 -8.29 12.58 -6.82
CA VAL A 136 -8.38 11.63 -7.94
C VAL A 136 -9.05 12.28 -9.15
N GLN A 137 -10.15 13.01 -8.97
CA GLN A 137 -10.79 13.71 -10.07
C GLN A 137 -9.90 14.81 -10.67
N ALA A 138 -9.17 15.55 -9.82
CA ALA A 138 -8.22 16.55 -10.29
C ALA A 138 -7.05 15.92 -11.07
N ASP A 139 -6.57 14.76 -10.62
CA ASP A 139 -5.56 13.96 -11.32
C ASP A 139 -6.08 13.45 -12.69
N LYS A 140 -7.29 12.89 -12.75
CA LYS A 140 -7.95 12.52 -14.01
C LYS A 140 -7.98 13.66 -15.03
N ASN A 141 -8.37 14.85 -14.59
CA ASN A 141 -8.51 16.01 -15.47
C ASN A 141 -7.18 16.46 -16.10
N GLN A 142 -6.03 16.07 -15.53
CA GLN A 142 -4.70 16.42 -16.04
C GLN A 142 -4.13 15.39 -17.01
N LEU A 143 -4.79 14.24 -17.17
CA LEU A 143 -4.30 13.14 -18.01
C LEU A 143 -4.82 13.22 -19.44
N PRO A 144 -4.08 12.66 -20.41
CA PRO A 144 -4.62 12.36 -21.74
C PRO A 144 -5.92 11.57 -21.65
N LYS A 145 -6.84 11.77 -22.60
CA LYS A 145 -8.15 11.10 -22.62
C LYS A 145 -8.07 9.58 -22.49
N SER A 146 -7.05 8.96 -23.10
CA SER A 146 -6.81 7.50 -23.04
C SER A 146 -6.51 6.98 -21.63
N LEU A 147 -6.20 7.85 -20.67
CA LEU A 147 -5.84 7.48 -19.30
C LEU A 147 -6.83 8.00 -18.25
N GLN A 148 -7.93 8.65 -18.63
CA GLN A 148 -8.87 9.22 -17.65
C GLN A 148 -9.82 8.17 -17.04
N ASP A 149 -9.99 7.04 -17.71
CA ASP A 149 -10.83 5.93 -17.24
C ASP A 149 -10.04 5.03 -16.29
N PHE A 150 -10.24 5.23 -14.98
CA PHE A 150 -9.74 4.38 -13.91
C PHE A 150 -10.52 4.61 -12.61
N GLU A 151 -10.47 3.65 -11.69
CA GLU A 151 -11.05 3.79 -10.35
C GLU A 151 -10.06 4.47 -9.39
N LYS A 152 -8.83 3.95 -9.32
CA LYS A 152 -7.80 4.47 -8.40
C LYS A 152 -6.46 4.67 -9.09
N PRO A 153 -5.78 5.80 -8.86
CA PRO A 153 -4.40 5.93 -9.24
C PRO A 153 -3.54 5.25 -8.17
N VAL A 154 -2.74 4.26 -8.54
CA VAL A 154 -2.02 3.42 -7.58
C VAL A 154 -0.60 3.94 -7.39
N TYR A 155 0.13 4.11 -8.50
CA TYR A 155 1.53 4.54 -8.46
C TYR A 155 1.87 5.52 -9.56
N LEU A 156 2.75 6.46 -9.23
CA LEU A 156 3.50 7.25 -10.17
C LEU A 156 4.99 7.10 -9.86
N ILE A 157 5.71 6.37 -10.70
CA ILE A 157 7.09 5.94 -10.48
C ILE A 157 8.01 6.64 -11.47
N PHE A 158 9.17 7.06 -11.01
CA PHE A 158 10.23 7.62 -11.84
C PHE A 158 11.46 6.72 -11.77
N THR A 159 11.84 6.13 -12.89
CA THR A 159 13.08 5.36 -13.04
C THR A 159 14.18 6.23 -13.66
N LYS A 160 15.31 5.64 -14.03
CA LYS A 160 16.36 6.37 -14.77
C LYS A 160 15.85 6.93 -16.11
N ASN A 161 15.04 6.16 -16.83
CA ASN A 161 14.61 6.51 -18.18
C ASN A 161 13.11 6.76 -18.33
N TYR A 162 12.28 6.34 -17.38
CA TYR A 162 10.83 6.33 -17.54
C TYR A 162 10.08 7.02 -16.40
N LYS A 163 9.01 7.72 -16.77
CA LYS A 163 7.88 8.01 -15.87
C LYS A 163 6.86 6.91 -16.12
N ILE A 164 6.45 6.21 -15.09
CA ILE A 164 5.53 5.08 -15.14
C ILE A 164 4.33 5.43 -14.27
N ARG A 165 3.13 5.25 -14.80
CA ARG A 165 1.88 5.38 -14.06
C ARG A 165 1.19 4.02 -14.03
N ILE A 166 0.71 3.64 -12.85
CA ILE A 166 -0.13 2.46 -12.65
C ILE A 166 -1.47 2.91 -12.08
N ASP A 167 -2.54 2.55 -12.76
CA ASP A 167 -3.91 2.78 -12.34
C ASP A 167 -4.62 1.44 -12.12
N GLU A 168 -5.47 1.36 -11.09
CA GLU A 168 -6.49 0.31 -10.98
C GLU A 168 -7.70 0.77 -11.80
N THR A 169 -7.93 0.11 -12.92
CA THR A 169 -8.99 0.50 -13.87
C THR A 169 -10.36 0.00 -13.43
N LYS A 170 -10.37 -1.18 -12.82
CA LYS A 170 -11.50 -1.87 -12.19
C LYS A 170 -10.92 -2.75 -11.08
N GLU A 171 -11.74 -3.15 -10.12
CA GLU A 171 -11.35 -4.03 -9.00
C GLU A 171 -10.36 -5.15 -9.42
N GLY A 172 -9.11 -5.03 -8.96
CA GLY A 172 -8.03 -5.99 -9.20
C GLY A 172 -7.41 -5.98 -10.61
N ILE A 173 -7.80 -5.07 -11.50
CA ILE A 173 -7.31 -4.96 -12.89
C ILE A 173 -6.51 -3.68 -13.06
N TYR A 174 -5.23 -3.83 -13.34
CA TYR A 174 -4.29 -2.70 -13.41
C TYR A 174 -3.93 -2.32 -14.86
N ARG A 175 -3.64 -1.04 -15.07
CA ARG A 175 -3.10 -0.49 -16.32
C ARG A 175 -1.74 0.14 -16.07
N TYR A 176 -0.79 -0.20 -16.94
CA TYR A 176 0.53 0.42 -17.02
C TYR A 176 0.56 1.45 -18.13
N ALA A 177 1.06 2.65 -17.85
CA ALA A 177 1.38 3.65 -18.86
C ALA A 177 2.77 4.20 -18.62
N ALA A 178 3.60 4.34 -19.67
CA ALA A 178 4.94 4.88 -19.52
C ALA A 178 5.30 5.93 -20.58
N TRP A 179 6.08 6.91 -20.13
CA TRP A 179 6.71 7.95 -20.93
C TRP A 179 8.22 7.87 -20.73
N LYS A 180 9.01 8.13 -21.76
CA LYS A 180 10.42 8.49 -21.52
C LYS A 180 10.48 9.80 -20.74
N ILE A 181 11.39 9.91 -19.77
CA ILE A 181 11.53 11.12 -18.94
C ILE A 181 11.78 12.38 -19.77
N LYS A 182 12.53 12.25 -20.87
CA LYS A 182 12.85 13.37 -21.77
C LYS A 182 11.76 13.63 -22.82
N SER A 183 10.66 12.88 -22.80
CA SER A 183 9.57 13.08 -23.75
C SER A 183 8.83 14.38 -23.45
N VAL A 184 8.57 15.16 -24.50
CA VAL A 184 7.72 16.35 -24.45
C VAL A 184 6.26 16.03 -24.79
N LYS A 185 5.95 14.78 -25.15
CA LYS A 185 4.60 14.35 -25.51
C LYS A 185 3.73 14.22 -24.27
N SER A 186 2.47 14.68 -24.37
CA SER A 186 1.45 14.45 -23.35
C SER A 186 1.09 12.97 -23.24
N ASP A 187 1.03 12.28 -24.37
CA ASP A 187 0.57 10.89 -24.44
C ASP A 187 1.69 9.91 -24.11
N PRO A 188 1.38 8.80 -23.42
CA PRO A 188 2.37 7.78 -23.10
C PRO A 188 2.88 7.10 -24.38
N GLU A 189 4.11 6.60 -24.33
CA GLU A 189 4.68 5.80 -25.42
C GLU A 189 4.10 4.38 -25.46
N ILE A 190 3.64 3.89 -24.31
CA ILE A 190 3.03 2.57 -24.18
C ILE A 190 1.93 2.60 -23.13
N ILE A 191 0.84 1.90 -23.43
CA ILE A 191 -0.23 1.56 -22.49
C ILE A 191 -0.40 0.04 -22.55
N ILE A 192 -0.45 -0.60 -21.39
CA ILE A 192 -0.65 -2.04 -21.26
C ILE A 192 -1.75 -2.27 -20.23
N GLU A 193 -2.80 -2.97 -20.64
CA GLU A 193 -3.96 -3.30 -19.81
C GLU A 193 -3.80 -4.67 -19.14
N ASN A 194 -4.72 -4.99 -18.23
CA ASN A 194 -4.85 -6.31 -17.59
C ASN A 194 -3.61 -6.75 -16.81
N GLY A 195 -2.97 -5.81 -16.11
CA GLY A 195 -1.94 -6.13 -15.14
C GLY A 195 -2.48 -6.91 -13.95
N VAL A 196 -1.65 -7.79 -13.42
CA VAL A 196 -2.00 -8.66 -12.28
C VAL A 196 -1.11 -8.29 -11.09
N LEU A 197 -1.72 -8.03 -9.94
CA LEU A 197 -1.02 -7.74 -8.69
C LEU A 197 -0.85 -9.03 -7.87
N GLU A 198 0.36 -9.26 -7.37
CA GLU A 198 0.71 -10.39 -6.52
C GLU A 198 1.50 -9.92 -5.29
N PHE A 199 0.97 -10.19 -4.09
CA PHE A 199 1.65 -9.85 -2.84
C PHE A 199 2.72 -10.87 -2.47
N GLN A 200 3.88 -10.37 -2.05
CA GLN A 200 5.01 -11.16 -1.58
C GLN A 200 4.92 -11.31 -0.05
N GLY A 201 3.97 -12.15 0.38
CA GLY A 201 3.61 -12.32 1.78
C GLY A 201 2.86 -11.10 2.34
N SER A 202 2.82 -10.95 3.67
CA SER A 202 2.06 -9.89 4.35
C SER A 202 2.88 -8.62 4.63
N GLY A 203 4.09 -8.51 4.06
CA GLY A 203 5.01 -7.40 4.33
C GLY A 203 4.69 -6.10 3.59
N GLY A 204 3.77 -6.14 2.64
CA GLY A 204 3.45 -5.02 1.77
C GLY A 204 4.24 -5.00 0.46
N ASN A 205 5.36 -5.72 0.36
CA ASN A 205 6.03 -5.94 -0.93
C ASN A 205 5.09 -6.69 -1.88
N HIS A 206 5.06 -6.25 -3.13
CA HIS A 206 4.23 -6.86 -4.16
C HIS A 206 4.75 -6.54 -5.55
N THR A 207 4.28 -7.28 -6.53
CA THR A 207 4.59 -7.09 -7.94
C THR A 207 3.31 -6.83 -8.73
N ILE A 208 3.40 -6.00 -9.75
CA ILE A 208 2.34 -5.84 -10.75
C ILE A 208 2.93 -6.21 -12.12
N THR A 209 2.39 -7.26 -12.72
CA THR A 209 2.93 -7.86 -13.95
C THR A 209 2.02 -7.56 -15.13
N PHE A 210 2.61 -7.07 -16.22
CA PHE A 210 1.93 -6.72 -17.47
C PHE A 210 2.57 -7.44 -18.66
N ASN A 211 1.75 -7.97 -19.58
CA ASN A 211 2.23 -8.66 -20.77
C ASN A 211 1.80 -7.92 -22.04
N ASN A 212 2.73 -7.71 -22.98
CA ASN A 212 2.43 -7.05 -24.24
C ASN A 212 3.34 -7.57 -25.37
N ASN A 213 2.76 -8.13 -26.43
CA ASN A 213 3.48 -8.55 -27.65
C ASN A 213 4.76 -9.39 -27.39
N GLY A 214 4.70 -10.33 -26.44
CA GLY A 214 5.82 -11.20 -26.07
C GLY A 214 6.85 -10.58 -25.13
N TYR A 215 6.58 -9.37 -24.61
CA TYR A 215 7.33 -8.74 -23.52
C TYR A 215 6.56 -8.87 -22.21
N THR A 216 7.29 -9.03 -21.11
CA THR A 216 6.75 -8.99 -19.75
C THR A 216 7.37 -7.81 -19.02
N TYR A 217 6.53 -7.01 -18.38
CA TYR A 217 6.90 -5.85 -17.56
C TYR A 217 6.50 -6.15 -16.13
N ILE A 218 7.47 -6.23 -15.23
CA ILE A 218 7.23 -6.46 -13.81
C ILE A 218 7.60 -5.17 -13.08
N VAL A 219 6.64 -4.62 -12.34
CA VAL A 219 6.89 -3.50 -11.42
C VAL A 219 6.82 -4.04 -10.01
N SER A 220 7.98 -4.16 -9.36
CA SER A 220 8.08 -4.53 -7.95
C SER A 220 7.97 -3.28 -7.08
N ILE A 221 7.14 -3.31 -6.05
CA ILE A 221 7.01 -2.27 -5.03
C ILE A 221 7.64 -2.79 -3.74
N ASN A 222 8.62 -2.05 -3.23
CA ASN A 222 9.42 -2.45 -2.09
C ASN A 222 9.03 -1.58 -0.88
N GLU A 223 8.03 -2.04 -0.13
CA GLU A 223 7.64 -1.42 1.14
C GLU A 223 8.63 -1.74 2.26
N LEU A 224 9.29 -2.90 2.14
CA LEU A 224 10.34 -3.40 3.01
C LEU A 224 11.63 -3.56 2.23
N GLY A 225 12.70 -3.08 2.84
CA GLY A 225 14.04 -3.17 2.31
C GLY A 225 15.06 -2.56 3.25
N THR A 226 16.31 -2.58 2.83
CA THR A 226 17.39 -1.80 3.45
C THR A 226 17.31 -0.35 3.00
N VAL A 227 18.14 0.52 3.59
CA VAL A 227 18.26 1.93 3.18
C VAL A 227 18.60 2.10 1.69
N ASP A 228 19.24 1.10 1.09
CA ASP A 228 19.65 1.09 -0.32
C ASP A 228 18.60 0.48 -1.25
N THR A 229 17.50 -0.07 -0.71
CA THR A 229 16.43 -0.65 -1.52
C THR A 229 15.63 0.47 -2.20
N PRO A 230 15.48 0.45 -3.53
CA PRO A 230 14.67 1.45 -4.22
C PRO A 230 13.19 1.24 -3.91
N ASP A 231 12.39 2.31 -3.94
CA ASP A 231 10.96 2.24 -3.63
C ASP A 231 10.21 1.31 -4.60
N ALA A 232 10.68 1.24 -5.85
CA ALA A 232 10.19 0.33 -6.86
C ALA A 232 11.33 -0.16 -7.77
N THR A 233 11.09 -1.26 -8.48
CA THR A 233 12.00 -1.75 -9.54
C THR A 233 11.16 -2.09 -10.76
N LEU A 234 11.55 -1.58 -11.93
CA LEU A 234 11.02 -2.01 -13.22
C LEU A 234 11.95 -3.08 -13.80
N GLU A 235 11.40 -4.24 -14.11
CA GLU A 235 12.04 -5.25 -14.95
C GLU A 235 11.27 -5.43 -16.25
N VAL A 236 11.97 -5.50 -17.37
CA VAL A 236 11.38 -5.84 -18.68
C VAL A 236 12.13 -7.01 -19.28
N SER A 237 11.40 -8.05 -19.70
CA SER A 237 11.93 -9.23 -20.35
C SER A 237 11.24 -9.51 -21.68
N LYS A 238 11.91 -10.27 -22.56
CA LYS A 238 11.35 -10.80 -23.80
C LYS A 238 11.77 -12.26 -23.93
N GLN A 239 10.80 -13.17 -24.09
CA GLN A 239 11.07 -14.62 -24.13
C GLN A 239 11.97 -15.06 -22.96
N ASP A 240 11.60 -14.68 -21.74
CA ASP A 240 12.28 -14.99 -20.48
C ASP A 240 13.71 -14.46 -20.32
N LYS A 241 14.18 -13.63 -21.25
CA LYS A 241 15.44 -12.89 -21.12
C LYS A 241 15.17 -11.47 -20.66
N THR A 242 15.63 -11.12 -19.46
CA THR A 242 15.64 -9.74 -18.96
C THR A 242 16.50 -8.85 -19.86
N ILE A 243 15.90 -7.77 -20.34
CA ILE A 243 16.54 -6.78 -21.23
C ILE A 243 16.67 -5.41 -20.57
N LEU A 244 15.95 -5.18 -19.47
CA LEU A 244 16.01 -3.94 -18.70
C LEU A 244 15.72 -4.23 -17.23
N THR A 245 16.52 -3.63 -16.36
CA THR A 245 16.22 -3.49 -14.93
C THR A 245 16.55 -2.06 -14.53
N GLU A 246 15.59 -1.35 -13.94
CA GLU A 246 15.78 0.01 -13.45
C GLU A 246 15.13 0.22 -12.09
N ASP A 247 15.91 0.81 -11.18
CA ASP A 247 15.41 1.31 -9.92
C ASP A 247 14.48 2.50 -10.14
N GLY A 248 13.43 2.57 -9.32
CA GLY A 248 12.37 3.55 -9.37
C GLY A 248 12.15 4.22 -8.02
N LYS A 249 11.75 5.50 -8.08
CA LYS A 249 11.24 6.26 -6.94
C LYS A 249 9.74 6.50 -7.10
N ILE A 250 8.98 6.20 -6.05
CA ILE A 250 7.54 6.42 -6.03
C ILE A 250 7.31 7.89 -5.66
N LYS A 251 6.53 8.59 -6.47
CA LYS A 251 6.12 9.96 -6.16
C LYS A 251 5.22 9.95 -4.93
N ARG A 252 5.69 10.58 -3.87
CA ARG A 252 4.90 10.98 -2.71
C ARG A 252 4.54 12.47 -2.89
N ASN A 253 3.25 12.82 -2.81
CA ASN A 253 2.79 14.20 -3.07
C ASN A 253 2.92 15.11 -1.84
#